data_AF-A0A6M3LU60-F1
#
_entry.id   AF-A0A6M3LU60-F1
#
_cell.length_a   1.000
_cell.length_b   1.000
_cell.length_c   1.000
_cell.angle_alpha   90.00
_cell.angle_beta   90.00
_cell.angle_gamma   90.00
#
_symmetry.space_group_name_H-M   'P 1'
#
loop_
_entity.id
_entity.type
_entity.pdbx_description
1 polymer ?
#
loop_
_entity_poly.entity_id
_entity_poly.type
_entity_poly.pdbx_seq_one_letter_code
_entity_poly.pdbx_strand_id
1 'polypeptide(L)'
;MGDRANVKLISKGEAPLFIYSHNHGSNLPIRVQRALQKRWRWGDDLYLNRIIFSEIIKNEVDTELGYGIGTFIGDKENRVITIDHDNKTVEITGIILTFEQFIDHDLSTIRF
;
A
#
# COMPACT_ATOMS: atom_id res chain seq x y z
N MET A 1 4.58 -21.73 2.48
CA MET A 1 3.43 -20.84 2.77
C MET A 1 3.99 -19.45 3.06
N GLY A 2 3.42 -18.39 2.47
CA GLY A 2 3.91 -17.01 2.61
C GLY A 2 2.84 -16.06 3.16
N ASP A 3 3.27 -15.01 3.84
CA ASP A 3 2.42 -13.91 4.30
C ASP A 3 2.19 -12.92 3.15
N ARG A 4 1.21 -13.23 2.32
CA ARG A 4 0.92 -12.51 1.07
C ARG A 4 -0.17 -11.47 1.24
N ALA A 5 0.02 -10.31 0.61
CA ALA A 5 -0.95 -9.23 0.50
C ALA A 5 -0.50 -8.23 -0.57
N ASN A 6 -1.37 -7.27 -0.90
CA ASN A 6 -1.11 -6.24 -1.90
C ASN A 6 -1.42 -4.83 -1.40
N VAL A 7 -0.72 -3.85 -1.97
CA VAL A 7 -1.16 -2.45 -1.99
C VAL A 7 -1.60 -2.12 -3.40
N LYS A 8 -2.85 -1.70 -3.57
CA LYS A 8 -3.44 -1.27 -4.83
C LYS A 8 -3.45 0.25 -4.86
N LEU A 9 -2.85 0.85 -5.88
CA LEU A 9 -2.76 2.29 -6.08
C LEU A 9 -3.69 2.64 -7.26
N ILE A 10 -4.64 3.54 -7.04
CA ILE A 10 -5.62 3.94 -8.06
C ILE A 10 -5.68 5.45 -8.25
N SER A 11 -5.77 5.83 -9.53
CA SER A 11 -6.04 7.18 -10.00
C SER A 11 -7.09 7.14 -11.10
N LYS A 12 -7.92 8.17 -11.19
CA LYS A 12 -9.08 8.21 -12.06
C LYS A 12 -8.67 8.17 -13.54
N GLY A 13 -9.19 7.18 -14.24
CA GLY A 13 -8.93 6.99 -15.67
C GLY A 13 -7.65 6.21 -15.97
N GLU A 14 -6.89 5.81 -14.96
CA GLU A 14 -5.66 5.03 -15.09
C GLU A 14 -5.85 3.57 -14.68
N ALA A 15 -4.99 2.69 -15.22
CA ALA A 15 -4.93 1.31 -14.77
C ALA A 15 -4.34 1.24 -13.35
N PRO A 16 -4.87 0.36 -12.46
CA PRO A 16 -4.35 0.21 -11.12
C PRO A 16 -2.93 -0.37 -11.12
N LEU A 17 -2.09 0.14 -10.22
CA LEU A 17 -0.78 -0.42 -9.92
C LEU A 17 -0.84 -1.22 -8.63
N PHE A 18 -0.26 -2.41 -8.62
CA PHE A 18 -0.20 -3.27 -7.44
C PHE A 18 1.25 -3.42 -6.99
N ILE A 19 1.46 -3.27 -5.68
CA ILE A 19 2.70 -3.63 -4.99
C ILE A 19 2.39 -4.90 -4.21
N TYR A 20 2.97 -6.01 -4.65
CA TYR A 20 2.81 -7.33 -4.06
C TYR A 20 3.87 -7.58 -2.98
N SER A 21 3.49 -8.30 -1.91
CA SER A 21 4.43 -8.86 -0.94
C SER A 21 4.24 -10.37 -0.80
N HIS A 22 5.34 -11.11 -0.74
CA HIS A 22 5.33 -12.57 -0.55
C HIS A 22 5.33 -13.00 0.92
N ASN A 23 6.06 -12.27 1.77
CA ASN A 23 6.38 -12.68 3.15
C ASN A 23 6.10 -11.59 4.21
N HIS A 24 5.63 -10.41 3.81
CA HIS A 24 5.46 -9.27 4.70
C HIS A 24 4.08 -8.63 4.58
N GLY A 25 3.08 -9.38 4.12
CA GLY A 25 1.72 -8.92 3.90
C GLY A 25 1.09 -8.26 5.13
N SER A 26 1.21 -8.88 6.31
CA SER A 26 0.68 -8.36 7.57
C SER A 26 1.34 -7.04 8.01
N ASN A 27 2.52 -6.72 7.46
CA ASN A 27 3.24 -5.48 7.73
C ASN A 27 2.95 -4.39 6.68
N LEU A 28 2.17 -4.65 5.64
CA LEU A 28 1.84 -3.62 4.65
C LEU A 28 1.10 -2.42 5.27
N PRO A 29 0.13 -2.57 6.19
CA PRO A 29 -0.56 -1.42 6.77
C PRO A 29 0.39 -0.44 7.45
N ILE A 30 1.33 -0.94 8.27
CA ILE A 30 2.29 -0.10 8.98
C ILE A 30 3.31 0.55 8.02
N ARG A 31 3.69 -0.13 6.93
CA ARG A 31 4.60 0.41 5.90
C ARG A 31 3.92 1.52 5.09
N VAL A 32 2.67 1.31 4.68
CA VAL A 32 1.86 2.34 4.01
C VAL A 32 1.65 3.54 4.95
N GLN A 33 1.33 3.30 6.22
CA GLN A 33 1.13 4.38 7.20
C GLN A 33 2.40 5.22 7.37
N ARG A 34 3.57 4.58 7.50
CA ARG A 34 4.87 5.28 7.55
C ARG A 34 5.18 6.08 6.28
N ALA A 35 4.81 5.57 5.11
CA ALA A 35 4.98 6.29 3.86
C ALA A 35 4.12 7.56 3.85
N LEU A 36 2.85 7.45 4.23
CA LEU A 36 1.90 8.56 4.25
C LEU A 36 2.21 9.57 5.37
N GLN A 37 2.73 9.13 6.52
CA GLN A 37 3.15 10.01 7.63
C GLN A 37 4.19 11.06 7.21
N LYS A 38 4.95 10.81 6.13
CA LYS A 38 5.88 11.81 5.58
C LYS A 38 5.15 13.04 5.03
N ARG A 39 3.86 12.94 4.68
CA ARG A 39 3.04 13.99 4.05
C ARG A 39 3.64 14.56 2.75
N TRP A 40 4.49 13.77 2.10
CA TRP A 40 5.16 14.19 0.87
C TRP A 40 4.31 13.82 -0.34
N ARG A 41 4.15 14.79 -1.24
CA ARG A 41 3.60 14.57 -2.59
C ARG A 41 2.21 13.91 -2.61
N TRP A 42 1.38 14.17 -1.61
CA TRP A 42 -0.02 13.69 -1.55
C TRP A 42 -0.92 14.14 -2.72
N GLY A 43 -0.49 15.11 -3.53
CA GLY A 43 -1.17 15.53 -4.76
C GLY A 43 -0.38 15.22 -6.04
N ASP A 44 0.60 14.33 -5.98
CA ASP A 44 1.42 13.92 -7.12
C ASP A 44 1.63 12.39 -7.08
N ASP A 45 0.73 11.71 -7.78
CA ASP A 45 0.51 10.26 -7.71
C ASP A 45 1.78 9.48 -8.05
N LEU A 46 2.52 9.89 -9.09
CA LEU A 46 3.75 9.22 -9.51
C LEU A 46 4.80 9.24 -8.39
N TYR A 47 4.96 10.38 -7.74
CA TYR A 47 5.91 10.51 -6.64
C TYR A 47 5.40 9.83 -5.36
N LEU A 48 4.11 9.89 -5.07
CA LEU A 48 3.54 9.20 -3.92
C LEU A 48 3.65 7.67 -4.08
N ASN A 49 3.39 7.14 -5.28
CA ASN A 49 3.58 5.73 -5.62
C ASN A 49 5.02 5.30 -5.38
N ARG A 50 5.99 6.10 -5.84
CA ARG A 50 7.41 5.85 -5.57
C ARG A 50 7.70 5.86 -4.06
N ILE A 51 7.16 6.80 -3.29
CA ILE A 51 7.39 6.91 -1.85
C ILE A 51 6.83 5.69 -1.11
N ILE A 52 5.60 5.28 -1.43
CA ILE A 52 4.95 4.10 -0.87
C ILE A 52 5.78 2.85 -1.21
N PHE A 53 6.13 2.67 -2.48
CA PHE A 53 6.95 1.55 -2.92
C PHE A 53 8.29 1.50 -2.17
N SER A 54 9.01 2.63 -2.10
CA SER A 54 10.32 2.72 -1.44
C SER A 54 10.25 2.37 0.05
N GLU A 55 9.20 2.80 0.76
CA GLU A 55 9.02 2.46 2.18
C GLU A 55 8.66 0.96 2.36
N ILE A 56 7.89 0.39 1.43
CA ILE A 56 7.54 -1.02 1.45
C ILE A 56 8.79 -1.90 1.26
N ILE A 57 9.63 -1.61 0.26
CA ILE A 57 10.77 -2.48 -0.11
C ILE A 57 12.08 -2.14 0.60
N LYS A 58 12.11 -1.12 1.47
CA LYS A 58 13.31 -0.42 1.95
C LYS A 58 14.57 -1.25 2.26
N ASN A 59 14.43 -2.48 2.76
CA ASN A 59 15.54 -3.35 3.18
C ASN A 59 15.72 -4.59 2.27
N GLU A 60 14.97 -4.68 1.18
CA GLU A 60 14.86 -5.84 0.28
C GLU A 60 14.78 -5.36 -1.18
N VAL A 61 15.64 -4.40 -1.54
CA VAL A 61 15.64 -3.79 -2.89
C VAL A 61 16.22 -4.75 -3.92
N ASP A 62 17.34 -5.41 -3.59
CA ASP A 62 18.12 -6.25 -4.50
C ASP A 62 18.04 -7.75 -4.15
N THR A 63 16.86 -8.20 -3.70
CA THR A 63 16.61 -9.62 -3.39
C THR A 63 15.92 -10.33 -4.55
N GLU A 64 16.22 -11.62 -4.75
CA GLU A 64 15.59 -12.44 -5.80
C GLU A 64 14.06 -12.55 -5.62
N LEU A 65 13.61 -12.59 -4.36
CA LEU A 65 12.22 -12.71 -3.95
C LEU A 65 11.90 -11.68 -2.87
N GLY A 66 10.62 -11.39 -2.68
CA GLY A 66 10.13 -10.59 -1.55
C GLY A 66 8.91 -9.74 -1.94
N TYR A 67 9.10 -8.89 -2.95
CA TYR A 67 8.07 -7.98 -3.45
C TYR A 67 7.96 -8.04 -4.97
N GLY A 68 6.82 -7.60 -5.50
CA GLY A 68 6.59 -7.47 -6.93
C GLY A 68 5.83 -6.19 -7.24
N ILE A 69 5.85 -5.78 -8.50
CA ILE A 69 5.07 -4.65 -9.02
C ILE A 69 4.39 -5.12 -10.30
N GLY A 70 3.11 -4.82 -10.46
CA GLY A 70 2.38 -5.19 -11.67
C GLY A 70 1.06 -4.44 -11.82
N THR A 71 0.41 -4.63 -12.97
CA THR A 71 -0.91 -4.09 -13.29
C THR A 71 -2.05 -5.06 -12.99
N PHE A 72 -1.74 -6.14 -12.26
CA PHE A 72 -2.68 -7.17 -11.82
C PHE A 72 -2.37 -7.57 -10.37
N ILE A 73 -3.37 -8.08 -9.67
CA ILE A 73 -3.35 -8.31 -8.21
C ILE A 73 -2.47 -9.49 -7.76
N GLY A 74 -2.25 -10.49 -8.61
CA GLY A 74 -1.53 -11.71 -8.25
C GLY A 74 -2.28 -12.55 -7.20
N ASP A 75 -1.57 -12.97 -6.15
CA ASP A 75 -2.12 -13.80 -5.06
C ASP A 75 -2.81 -12.95 -3.97
N LYS A 76 -3.73 -13.57 -3.22
CA LYS A 76 -4.41 -13.00 -2.03
C LYS A 76 -5.24 -11.74 -2.32
N GLU A 77 -6.24 -11.91 -3.18
CA GLU A 77 -7.17 -10.84 -3.56
C GLU A 77 -8.00 -10.28 -2.38
N ASN A 78 -8.10 -11.03 -1.28
CA ASN A 78 -8.82 -10.62 -0.07
C ASN A 78 -7.96 -9.84 0.94
N ARG A 79 -6.65 -9.64 0.70
CA ARG A 79 -5.75 -8.87 1.58
C ARG A 79 -5.12 -7.74 0.79
N VAL A 80 -5.89 -6.68 0.59
CA VAL A 80 -5.52 -5.53 -0.23
C VAL A 80 -5.74 -4.25 0.57
N ILE A 81 -4.75 -3.36 0.50
CA ILE A 81 -4.87 -1.97 0.93
C ILE A 81 -5.04 -1.14 -0.32
N THR A 82 -6.16 -0.44 -0.48
CA THR A 82 -6.37 0.44 -1.64
C THR A 82 -6.01 1.87 -1.27
N ILE A 83 -5.15 2.50 -2.07
CA ILE A 83 -4.81 3.92 -1.99
C ILE A 83 -5.48 4.61 -3.17
N ASP A 84 -6.42 5.49 -2.87
CA ASP A 84 -7.12 6.31 -3.85
C ASP A 84 -6.50 7.72 -3.84
N HIS A 85 -5.81 8.06 -4.92
CA HIS A 85 -5.12 9.33 -5.05
C HIS A 85 -6.08 10.51 -5.22
N ASP A 86 -7.14 10.35 -6.01
CA ASP A 86 -8.09 11.42 -6.28
C ASP A 86 -8.85 11.82 -5.02
N ASN A 87 -9.32 10.83 -4.27
CA ASN A 87 -10.09 11.04 -3.04
C ASN A 87 -9.19 11.21 -1.80
N LYS A 88 -7.88 10.95 -1.92
CA LYS A 88 -6.90 10.91 -0.81
C LYS A 88 -7.37 10.01 0.33
N THR A 89 -7.77 8.79 -0.02
CA THR A 89 -8.26 7.81 0.94
C THR A 89 -7.48 6.51 0.91
N VAL A 90 -7.41 5.85 2.06
CA VAL A 90 -6.95 4.48 2.24
C VAL A 90 -8.15 3.61 2.59
N GLU A 91 -8.39 2.56 1.80
CA GLU A 91 -9.31 1.49 2.15
C GLU A 91 -8.52 0.28 2.66
N ILE A 92 -8.89 -0.20 3.84
CA ILE A 92 -8.29 -1.40 4.44
C ILE A 92 -9.39 -2.20 5.15
N THR A 93 -9.55 -3.47 4.78
CA THR A 93 -10.57 -4.36 5.37
C THR A 93 -12.01 -3.81 5.35
N GLY A 94 -12.35 -3.02 4.32
CA GLY A 94 -13.66 -2.37 4.18
C GLY A 94 -13.84 -1.06 4.96
N ILE A 95 -12.82 -0.63 5.72
CA ILE A 95 -12.80 0.68 6.37
C ILE A 95 -12.13 1.67 5.41
N ILE A 96 -12.79 2.80 5.15
CA ILE A 96 -12.25 3.90 4.34
C ILE A 96 -11.87 5.05 5.26
N LEU A 97 -10.62 5.48 5.19
CA LEU A 97 -10.05 6.58 5.95
C LEU A 97 -9.42 7.58 4.98
N THR A 98 -9.55 8.88 5.23
CA THR A 98 -8.70 9.88 4.57
C THR A 98 -7.23 9.63 4.91
N PHE A 99 -6.29 10.14 4.12
CA PHE A 99 -4.86 10.04 4.44
C PHE A 99 -4.56 10.58 5.84
N GLU A 100 -5.17 11.70 6.22
CA GLU A 100 -5.08 12.29 7.55
C GLU A 100 -5.58 11.36 8.65
N GLN A 101 -6.76 10.76 8.47
CA GLN A 101 -7.29 9.80 9.43
C GLN A 101 -6.42 8.54 9.52
N PHE A 102 -5.91 8.05 8.39
CA PHE A 102 -5.13 6.83 8.33
C PHE A 102 -3.77 6.97 9.03
N ILE A 103 -3.08 8.11 8.88
CA ILE A 103 -1.76 8.31 9.52
C ILE A 103 -1.82 8.36 11.05
N ASP A 104 -2.97 8.72 11.61
CA ASP A 104 -3.24 8.81 13.05
C ASP A 104 -4.01 7.58 13.59
N HIS A 105 -4.40 6.65 12.72
CA HIS A 105 -5.20 5.49 13.09
C HIS A 105 -4.39 4.43 13.86
N ASP A 106 -4.98 3.88 14.92
CA ASP A 106 -4.40 2.73 15.63
C ASP A 106 -4.59 1.43 14.84
N LEU A 107 -3.55 1.03 14.12
CA LEU A 107 -3.54 -0.18 13.30
C LEU A 107 -3.71 -1.49 14.10
N SER A 108 -3.52 -1.49 15.42
CA SER A 108 -3.75 -2.69 16.24
C SER A 108 -5.23 -3.11 16.29
N THR A 109 -6.13 -2.19 15.94
CA THR A 109 -7.57 -2.42 15.84
C THR A 109 -7.98 -3.09 14.52
N ILE A 110 -7.09 -3.11 13.52
CA ILE A 110 -7.34 -3.68 12.20
C ILE A 110 -6.81 -5.11 12.15
N ARG A 111 -7.67 -6.06 11.78
CA ARG A 111 -7.25 -7.45 11.49
C ARG A 111 -7.00 -7.61 10.00
N PHE A 112 -5.74 -7.43 9.58
CA PHE A 112 -5.31 -7.48 8.18
C PHE A 112 -4.63 -8.80 7.78
#